data_AF-A0A3E1BQM2-F1
#
_entry.id   AF-A0A3E1BQM2-F1
#
_cell.length_a   1.000
_cell.length_b   1.000
_cell.length_c   1.000
_cell.angle_alpha   90.00
_cell.angle_beta   90.00
_cell.angle_gamma   90.00
#
_symmetry.space_group_name_H-M   'P 1'
#
loop_
_entity.id
_entity.type
_entity.pdbx_description
1 polymer ?
#
loop_
_entity_poly.entity_id
_entity_poly.type
_entity_poly.pdbx_seq_one_letter_code
_entity_poly.pdbx_strand_id
1 'polypeptide(L)'
;MRYIRNRMIEFRDRMAPLLKELNLRACTQKNDAGIEVYFVIRDKKADPFLSHSSVSLVFEDREETNLKEAAWDRAYLRIEQHAPRPVGDTGWFHHRFWGAVFLDLPDDPETMWAFIEQNFQEQPFITMERNPTEIQSEHLVDAFNKLDGLPEYSRIEGLGIDRQLTEKGFVESIVFEDSQGREVRLRFSGGSGKGEAHVDGEKVVEFNTHFEDDILRMALALRDCNYDSRFLRK
;
A
#
# COMPACT_ATOMS: atom_id res chain seq x y z
N MET A 1 -3.70 19.06 -19.71
CA MET A 1 -2.40 19.49 -19.15
C MET A 1 -2.00 20.96 -19.38
N ARG A 2 -2.77 21.81 -20.10
CA ARG A 2 -2.41 23.25 -20.21
C ARG A 2 -2.40 23.99 -18.86
N TYR A 3 -3.26 23.58 -17.92
CA TYR A 3 -3.44 24.21 -16.60
C TYR A 3 -2.18 24.24 -15.73
N ILE A 4 -1.39 23.16 -15.70
CA ILE A 4 -0.18 23.03 -14.88
C ILE A 4 1.11 23.45 -15.61
N ARG A 5 1.03 23.76 -16.90
CA ARG A 5 2.22 23.89 -17.77
C ARG A 5 3.22 24.93 -17.27
N ASN A 6 2.74 26.10 -16.84
CA ASN A 6 3.60 27.19 -16.37
C ASN A 6 4.32 26.79 -15.08
N ARG A 7 3.61 26.16 -14.13
CA ARG A 7 4.21 25.65 -12.88
C ARG A 7 5.26 24.57 -13.15
N MET A 8 5.04 23.68 -14.13
CA MET A 8 6.04 22.68 -14.51
C MET A 8 7.30 23.28 -15.15
N ILE A 9 7.17 24.38 -15.90
CA ILE A 9 8.33 25.10 -16.45
C ILE A 9 9.13 25.71 -15.29
N GLU A 10 8.46 26.45 -14.41
CA GLU A 10 9.08 27.08 -13.25
C GLU A 10 9.76 26.06 -12.32
N PHE A 11 9.03 24.98 -11.97
CA PHE A 11 9.54 23.88 -11.17
C PHE A 11 10.78 23.25 -11.82
N ARG A 12 10.75 22.97 -13.13
CA ARG A 12 11.91 22.39 -13.83
C ARG A 12 13.10 23.34 -13.78
N ASP A 13 12.89 24.63 -14.00
CA ASP A 13 13.98 25.60 -14.05
C ASP A 13 14.68 25.74 -12.68
N ARG A 14 13.95 25.56 -11.57
CA ARG A 14 14.50 25.54 -10.20
C ARG A 14 15.07 24.17 -9.80
N MET A 15 14.31 23.10 -10.00
CA MET A 15 14.57 21.78 -9.41
C MET A 15 15.35 20.82 -10.32
N ALA A 16 15.61 21.17 -11.58
CA ALA A 16 16.33 20.28 -12.51
C ALA A 16 17.70 19.80 -11.99
N PRO A 17 18.53 20.62 -11.32
CA PRO A 17 19.78 20.16 -10.73
C PRO A 17 19.56 19.07 -9.68
N LEU A 18 18.68 19.32 -8.69
CA LEU A 18 18.39 18.36 -7.63
C LEU A 18 17.78 17.06 -8.18
N LEU A 19 16.82 17.16 -9.09
CA LEU A 19 16.25 15.97 -9.74
C LEU A 19 17.28 15.19 -10.55
N LYS A 20 18.31 15.83 -11.09
CA LYS A 20 19.39 15.14 -11.78
C LYS A 20 20.30 14.41 -10.78
N GLU A 21 20.63 15.07 -9.66
CA GLU A 21 21.41 14.50 -8.57
C GLU A 21 20.74 13.25 -7.98
N LEU A 22 19.43 13.33 -7.71
CA LEU A 22 18.62 12.23 -7.18
C LEU A 22 18.20 11.19 -8.25
N ASN A 23 18.63 11.34 -9.50
CA ASN A 23 18.26 10.47 -10.63
C ASN A 23 16.73 10.38 -10.89
N LEU A 24 16.00 11.47 -10.67
CA LEU A 24 14.55 11.56 -10.81
C LEU A 24 14.10 12.33 -12.05
N ARG A 25 12.91 11.99 -12.53
CA ARG A 25 12.14 12.77 -13.52
C ARG A 25 10.74 13.02 -13.00
N ALA A 26 10.22 14.20 -13.30
CA ALA A 26 8.84 14.56 -13.00
C ALA A 26 7.87 13.93 -14.01
N CYS A 27 6.78 13.41 -13.50
CA CYS A 27 5.61 12.93 -14.21
C CYS A 27 4.38 13.65 -13.64
N THR A 28 3.25 13.58 -14.35
CA THR A 28 2.01 14.22 -13.91
C THR A 28 0.83 13.28 -14.11
N GLN A 29 -0.08 13.23 -13.15
CA GLN A 29 -1.35 12.51 -13.25
C GLN A 29 -2.51 13.35 -12.71
N LYS A 30 -3.72 13.00 -13.13
CA LYS A 30 -4.95 13.53 -12.53
C LYS A 30 -5.48 12.48 -11.55
N ASN A 31 -5.82 12.88 -10.34
CA ASN A 31 -6.44 12.05 -9.30
C ASN A 31 -7.59 12.83 -8.63
N ASP A 32 -8.24 12.23 -7.62
CA ASP A 32 -9.38 12.84 -6.92
C ASP A 32 -9.01 14.13 -6.16
N ALA A 33 -7.72 14.35 -5.86
CA ALA A 33 -7.21 15.55 -5.20
C ALA A 33 -6.77 16.65 -6.19
N GLY A 34 -6.81 16.38 -7.49
CA GLY A 34 -6.46 17.32 -8.56
C GLY A 34 -5.34 16.82 -9.46
N ILE A 35 -4.31 17.65 -9.65
CA ILE A 35 -3.13 17.29 -10.45
C ILE A 35 -1.95 17.00 -9.54
N GLU A 36 -1.48 15.76 -9.57
CA GLU A 36 -0.27 15.34 -8.86
C GLU A 36 0.93 15.33 -9.81
N VAL A 37 1.99 15.99 -9.39
CA VAL A 37 3.33 15.91 -9.94
C VAL A 37 4.12 14.94 -9.08
N TYR A 38 4.38 13.75 -9.61
CA TYR A 38 5.11 12.68 -8.92
C TYR A 38 6.45 12.43 -9.61
N PHE A 39 7.40 11.83 -8.89
CA PHE A 39 8.79 11.75 -9.33
C PHE A 39 9.28 10.31 -9.33
N VAL A 40 9.74 9.86 -10.48
CA VAL A 40 10.16 8.46 -10.70
C VAL A 40 11.61 8.43 -11.16
N ILE A 41 12.27 7.27 -11.07
CA ILE A 41 13.62 7.11 -11.59
C ILE A 41 13.66 7.47 -13.09
N ARG A 42 14.76 8.11 -13.52
CA ARG A 42 15.00 8.44 -14.94
C ARG A 42 15.10 7.21 -15.83
N ASP A 43 15.53 6.07 -15.30
CA ASP A 43 15.54 4.81 -16.02
C ASP A 43 14.11 4.42 -16.41
N LYS A 44 13.84 4.44 -17.71
CA LYS A 44 12.52 4.11 -18.27
C LYS A 44 12.20 2.62 -18.15
N LYS A 45 13.17 1.77 -17.81
CA LYS A 45 12.95 0.34 -17.55
C LYS A 45 12.54 0.06 -16.11
N ALA A 46 12.80 0.98 -15.18
CA ALA A 46 12.32 0.86 -13.81
C ALA A 46 10.80 1.01 -13.78
N ASP A 47 10.13 0.17 -13.00
CA ASP A 47 8.70 0.29 -12.78
C ASP A 47 8.43 1.53 -11.91
N PRO A 48 7.69 2.53 -12.42
CA PRO A 48 7.41 3.76 -11.68
C PRO A 48 6.62 3.54 -10.39
N PHE A 49 5.95 2.41 -10.22
CA PHE A 49 5.21 2.07 -9.00
C PHE A 49 6.10 1.41 -7.93
N LEU A 50 7.26 0.90 -8.32
CA LEU A 50 8.19 0.21 -7.42
C LEU A 50 9.42 1.06 -7.11
N SER A 51 9.51 2.27 -7.65
CA SER A 51 10.71 3.08 -7.66
C SER A 51 10.37 4.56 -7.90
N HIS A 52 10.00 5.25 -6.82
CA HIS A 52 9.57 6.64 -6.86
C HIS A 52 9.93 7.42 -5.59
N SER A 53 9.94 8.74 -5.71
CA SER A 53 10.04 9.64 -4.57
C SER A 53 8.80 9.49 -3.70
N SER A 54 8.98 9.40 -2.38
CA SER A 54 7.87 9.53 -1.43
C SER A 54 7.23 10.91 -1.46
N VAL A 55 7.95 11.92 -1.95
CA VAL A 55 7.45 13.29 -2.10
C VAL A 55 6.82 13.46 -3.47
N SER A 56 5.58 13.97 -3.49
CA SER A 56 4.90 14.52 -4.66
C SER A 56 4.34 15.92 -4.37
N LEU A 57 4.10 16.69 -5.43
CA LEU A 57 3.41 17.99 -5.35
C LEU A 57 2.00 17.83 -5.88
N VAL A 58 1.00 18.28 -5.13
CA VAL A 58 -0.38 18.25 -5.57
C VAL A 58 -0.90 19.67 -5.75
N PHE A 59 -1.57 19.91 -6.86
CA PHE A 59 -2.24 21.16 -7.18
C PHE A 59 -3.73 20.90 -7.27
N GLU A 60 -4.53 21.72 -6.57
CA GLU A 60 -5.98 21.67 -6.66
C GLU A 60 -6.46 21.81 -8.11
N ASP A 61 -7.53 21.08 -8.42
CA ASP A 61 -8.05 21.01 -9.78
C ASP A 61 -8.71 22.32 -10.22
N ARG A 62 -8.80 22.49 -11.54
CA ARG A 62 -9.45 23.67 -12.13
C ARG A 62 -10.93 23.78 -11.74
N GLU A 63 -11.62 22.64 -11.60
CA GLU A 63 -13.05 22.59 -11.29
C GLU A 63 -13.32 23.08 -9.85
N GLU A 64 -12.40 22.80 -8.93
CA GLU A 64 -12.48 23.25 -7.54
C GLU A 64 -12.10 24.73 -7.38
N THR A 65 -11.04 25.16 -8.07
CA THR A 65 -10.46 26.50 -7.89
C THR A 65 -11.08 27.57 -8.79
N ASN A 66 -11.73 27.17 -9.89
CA ASN A 66 -12.13 28.03 -11.01
C ASN A 66 -10.98 28.84 -11.65
N LEU A 67 -9.72 28.51 -11.36
CA LEU A 67 -8.57 29.21 -11.89
C LEU A 67 -8.28 28.82 -13.35
N LYS A 68 -7.61 29.71 -14.08
CA LYS A 68 -7.17 29.43 -15.46
C LYS A 68 -5.86 28.65 -15.51
N GLU A 69 -5.05 28.75 -14.45
CA GLU A 69 -3.79 28.04 -14.27
C GLU A 69 -3.62 27.59 -12.82
N ALA A 70 -2.83 26.53 -12.63
CA ALA A 70 -2.46 26.06 -11.31
C ALA A 70 -1.61 27.11 -10.58
N ALA A 71 -1.83 27.25 -9.28
CA ALA A 71 -1.19 28.26 -8.44
C ALA A 71 -0.49 27.60 -7.24
N TRP A 72 0.64 28.19 -6.83
CA TRP A 72 1.46 27.66 -5.74
C TRP A 72 0.80 27.78 -4.36
N ASP A 73 -0.02 28.81 -4.16
CA ASP A 73 -0.84 29.02 -2.96
C ASP A 73 -2.01 28.03 -2.84
N ARG A 74 -2.21 27.18 -3.85
CA ARG A 74 -3.17 26.06 -3.89
C ARG A 74 -2.47 24.72 -4.06
N ALA A 75 -1.18 24.68 -3.75
CA ALA A 75 -0.37 23.49 -3.82
C ALA A 75 0.14 23.09 -2.44
N TYR A 76 0.32 21.78 -2.28
CA TYR A 76 0.89 21.20 -1.07
C TYR A 76 1.83 20.05 -1.44
N LEU A 77 2.75 19.74 -0.53
CA LEU A 77 3.53 18.51 -0.60
C LEU A 77 2.70 17.36 -0.04
N ARG A 78 2.70 16.24 -0.77
CA ARG A 78 2.23 14.96 -0.29
C ARG A 78 3.45 14.08 -0.06
N ILE A 79 3.63 13.59 1.16
CA ILE A 79 4.74 12.72 1.54
C ILE A 79 4.15 11.36 1.88
N GLU A 80 4.39 10.39 1.00
CA GLU A 80 3.97 9.01 1.21
C GLU A 80 4.78 8.36 2.34
N GLN A 81 4.08 7.73 3.26
CA GLN A 81 4.70 6.99 4.34
C GLN A 81 4.77 5.52 3.96
N HIS A 82 5.92 5.14 3.40
CA HIS A 82 6.26 3.75 3.12
C HIS A 82 7.29 3.28 4.12
N ALA A 83 6.97 2.23 4.85
CA ALA A 83 7.89 1.58 5.75
C ALA A 83 7.59 0.08 5.79
N PRO A 84 8.59 -0.79 5.61
CA PRO A 84 8.46 -2.20 5.92
C PRO A 84 8.04 -2.36 7.38
N ARG A 85 6.95 -3.10 7.63
CA ARG A 85 6.59 -3.49 8.99
C ARG A 85 6.51 -5.01 9.12
N PRO A 86 7.10 -5.59 10.18
CA PRO A 86 6.92 -7.00 10.50
C PRO A 86 5.45 -7.37 10.64
N VAL A 87 5.10 -8.59 10.24
CA VAL A 87 3.77 -9.17 10.45
C VAL A 87 3.86 -10.17 11.61
N GLY A 88 3.53 -9.70 12.81
CA GLY A 88 3.80 -10.43 14.05
C GLY A 88 5.26 -10.89 14.16
N ASP A 89 5.47 -12.04 14.78
CA ASP A 89 6.78 -12.69 14.92
C ASP A 89 7.06 -13.73 13.81
N THR A 90 6.40 -13.61 12.65
CA THR A 90 6.43 -14.64 11.59
C THR A 90 7.70 -14.60 10.72
N GLY A 91 8.52 -13.56 10.86
CA GLY A 91 9.65 -13.29 9.96
C GLY A 91 9.24 -12.69 8.59
N TRP A 92 7.94 -12.57 8.32
CA TRP A 92 7.41 -11.86 7.17
C TRP A 92 7.25 -10.38 7.47
N PHE A 93 7.29 -9.56 6.42
CA PHE A 93 6.96 -8.15 6.51
C PHE A 93 6.03 -7.75 5.36
N HIS A 94 5.37 -6.61 5.52
CA HIS A 94 4.63 -5.98 4.44
C HIS A 94 5.11 -4.53 4.28
N HIS A 95 5.30 -4.14 3.03
CA HIS A 95 5.62 -2.77 2.67
C HIS A 95 4.31 -2.05 2.32
N ARG A 96 3.67 -1.47 3.35
CA ARG A 96 2.41 -0.76 3.19
C ARG A 96 2.65 0.71 2.85
N PHE A 97 1.75 1.28 2.04
CA PHE A 97 1.45 2.70 2.09
C PHE A 97 0.64 2.99 3.37
N TRP A 98 1.29 3.48 4.42
CA TRP A 98 0.65 3.74 5.71
C TRP A 98 -0.24 5.00 5.71
N GLY A 99 -0.28 5.70 4.59
CA GLY A 99 -0.91 7.00 4.44
C GLY A 99 0.08 8.02 3.91
N ALA A 100 -0.38 9.26 3.84
CA ALA A 100 0.46 10.38 3.45
C ALA A 100 0.31 11.52 4.45
N VAL A 101 1.40 12.26 4.63
CA VAL A 101 1.37 13.56 5.30
C VAL A 101 1.21 14.63 4.22
N PHE A 102 0.37 15.61 4.49
CA PHE A 102 0.14 16.75 3.62
C PHE A 102 0.71 17.98 4.29
N LEU A 103 1.61 18.68 3.60
CA LEU A 103 2.28 19.87 4.11
C LEU A 103 1.99 21.05 3.19
N ASP A 104 1.39 22.09 3.76
CA ASP A 104 1.19 23.35 3.05
C ASP A 104 2.53 23.96 2.67
N LEU A 105 2.57 24.59 1.49
CA LEU A 105 3.75 25.29 1.03
C LEU A 105 3.86 26.67 1.70
N PRO A 106 5.07 27.10 2.13
CA PRO A 106 5.29 28.48 2.57
C PRO A 106 4.90 29.50 1.50
N ASP A 107 4.34 30.65 1.92
CA ASP A 107 3.93 31.72 1.00
C ASP A 107 5.11 32.45 0.34
N ASP A 108 6.23 32.59 1.06
CA ASP A 108 7.43 33.24 0.53
C ASP A 108 8.13 32.33 -0.50
N PRO A 109 8.36 32.79 -1.75
CA PRO A 109 8.87 31.93 -2.81
C PRO A 109 10.22 31.27 -2.53
N GLU A 110 11.19 31.97 -1.95
CA GLU A 110 12.51 31.38 -1.70
C GLU A 110 12.45 30.39 -0.53
N THR A 111 11.65 30.69 0.50
CA THR A 111 11.36 29.76 1.59
C THR A 111 10.62 28.52 1.09
N MET A 112 9.65 28.69 0.18
CA MET A 112 8.92 27.59 -0.46
C MET A 112 9.85 26.64 -1.20
N TRP A 113 10.75 27.18 -2.03
CA TRP A 113 11.69 26.35 -2.79
C TRP A 113 12.67 25.61 -1.88
N ALA A 114 13.24 26.29 -0.88
CA ALA A 114 14.10 25.65 0.11
C ALA A 114 13.37 24.52 0.87
N PHE A 115 12.09 24.74 1.22
CA PHE A 115 11.25 23.74 1.88
C PHE A 115 10.99 22.52 0.99
N ILE A 116 10.72 22.73 -0.31
CA ILE A 116 10.56 21.63 -1.27
C ILE A 116 11.87 20.86 -1.41
N GLU A 117 12.99 21.55 -1.64
CA GLU A 117 14.33 20.93 -1.79
C GLU A 117 14.71 20.08 -0.57
N GLN A 118 14.52 20.62 0.63
CA GLN A 118 14.78 19.91 1.88
C GLN A 118 13.99 18.61 1.96
N ASN A 119 12.69 18.63 1.64
CA ASN A 119 11.88 17.42 1.67
C ASN A 119 12.32 16.39 0.62
N PHE A 120 12.76 16.80 -0.57
CA PHE A 120 13.31 15.86 -1.55
C PHE A 120 14.62 15.19 -1.09
N GLN A 121 15.41 15.88 -0.27
CA GLN A 121 16.69 15.37 0.23
C GLN A 121 16.54 14.51 1.48
N GLU A 122 15.63 14.88 2.39
CA GLU A 122 15.47 14.22 3.69
C GLU A 122 14.52 13.02 3.64
N GLN A 123 13.53 13.02 2.75
CA GLN A 123 12.54 11.96 2.70
C GLN A 123 13.08 10.72 1.97
N PRO A 124 12.71 9.50 2.42
CA PRO A 124 13.22 8.29 1.83
C PRO A 124 12.74 8.13 0.38
N PHE A 125 13.64 7.66 -0.48
CA PHE A 125 13.26 7.17 -1.80
C PHE A 125 12.60 5.80 -1.66
N ILE A 126 11.46 5.60 -2.31
CA ILE A 126 10.73 4.34 -2.25
C ILE A 126 11.32 3.44 -3.31
N THR A 127 12.08 2.44 -2.86
CA THR A 127 12.52 1.33 -3.69
C THR A 127 11.89 0.06 -3.16
N MET A 128 10.96 -0.49 -3.92
CA MET A 128 10.34 -1.79 -3.65
C MET A 128 11.05 -2.83 -4.51
N GLU A 129 12.05 -3.49 -3.92
CA GLU A 129 12.62 -4.69 -4.52
C GLU A 129 11.75 -5.89 -4.19
N ARG A 130 11.66 -6.85 -5.13
CA ARG A 130 10.98 -8.12 -4.83
C ARG A 130 11.72 -8.84 -3.72
N ASN A 131 11.15 -8.86 -2.53
CA ASN A 131 11.71 -9.59 -1.40
C ASN A 131 10.98 -10.94 -1.22
N PRO A 132 11.72 -12.05 -1.06
CA PRO A 132 11.10 -13.36 -0.86
C PRO A 132 10.29 -13.46 0.45
N THR A 133 10.50 -12.58 1.44
CA THR A 133 9.74 -12.55 2.70
C THR A 133 8.78 -11.35 2.80
N GLU A 134 8.51 -10.67 1.68
CA GLU A 134 7.48 -9.64 1.59
C GLU A 134 6.13 -10.25 1.19
N ILE A 135 5.11 -9.89 1.97
CA ILE A 135 3.70 -10.16 1.68
C ILE A 135 3.16 -9.07 0.77
N GLN A 136 2.47 -9.45 -0.30
CA GLN A 136 1.87 -8.56 -1.28
C GLN A 136 0.45 -8.17 -0.89
N SER A 137 -0.30 -9.06 -0.23
CA SER A 137 -1.68 -8.83 0.16
C SER A 137 -1.79 -8.01 1.44
N GLU A 138 -2.17 -6.73 1.32
CA GLU A 138 -2.50 -5.87 2.48
C GLU A 138 -3.62 -6.50 3.34
N HIS A 139 -4.64 -7.07 2.69
CA HIS A 139 -5.75 -7.73 3.37
C HIS A 139 -5.34 -8.94 4.21
N LEU A 140 -4.31 -9.69 3.78
CA LEU A 140 -3.75 -10.77 4.59
C LEU A 140 -3.13 -10.22 5.86
N VAL A 141 -2.34 -9.16 5.74
CA VAL A 141 -1.63 -8.53 6.85
C VAL A 141 -2.60 -7.99 7.89
N ASP A 142 -3.63 -7.28 7.45
CA ASP A 142 -4.65 -6.74 8.36
C ASP A 142 -5.43 -7.88 9.05
N ALA A 143 -5.82 -8.93 8.30
CA ALA A 143 -6.46 -10.11 8.88
C ALA A 143 -5.55 -10.85 9.88
N PHE A 144 -4.27 -11.00 9.57
CA PHE A 144 -3.30 -11.65 10.46
C PHE A 144 -3.15 -10.87 11.76
N ASN A 145 -2.90 -9.55 11.69
CA ASN A 145 -2.72 -8.71 12.87
C ASN A 145 -3.96 -8.74 13.78
N LYS A 146 -5.14 -8.86 13.19
CA LYS A 146 -6.40 -8.98 13.93
C LYS A 146 -6.55 -10.33 14.64
N LEU A 147 -6.09 -11.41 14.02
CA LEU A 147 -6.07 -12.75 14.62
C LEU A 147 -4.99 -12.87 15.71
N ASP A 148 -3.81 -12.31 15.47
CA ASP A 148 -2.69 -12.30 16.41
C ASP A 148 -2.99 -11.43 17.66
N GLY A 149 -3.74 -10.34 17.48
CA GLY A 149 -4.18 -9.45 18.55
C GLY A 149 -5.36 -9.96 19.41
N LEU A 150 -5.78 -11.21 19.24
CA LEU A 150 -6.88 -11.78 20.04
C LEU A 150 -6.49 -11.95 21.51
N PRO A 151 -7.45 -11.82 22.45
CA PRO A 151 -7.19 -12.09 23.85
C PRO A 151 -6.84 -13.57 24.06
N GLU A 152 -6.07 -13.86 25.11
CA GLU A 152 -5.48 -15.19 25.37
C GLU A 152 -6.48 -16.36 25.25
N TYR A 153 -7.69 -16.21 25.77
CA TYR A 153 -8.74 -17.25 25.73
C TYR A 153 -9.31 -17.51 24.31
N SER A 154 -9.03 -16.65 23.34
CA SER A 154 -9.43 -16.77 21.94
C SER A 154 -8.24 -16.87 20.99
N ARG A 155 -7.02 -17.02 21.51
CA ARG A 155 -5.82 -17.11 20.69
C ARG A 155 -5.89 -18.30 19.73
N ILE A 156 -5.27 -18.15 18.56
CA ILE A 156 -5.06 -19.24 17.60
C ILE A 156 -3.61 -19.69 17.75
N GLU A 157 -3.43 -20.93 18.23
CA GLU A 157 -2.10 -21.53 18.36
C GLU A 157 -1.52 -21.85 16.97
N GLY A 158 -0.21 -21.69 16.82
CA GLY A 158 0.49 -21.97 15.56
C GLY A 158 0.12 -21.05 14.40
N LEU A 159 -0.49 -19.90 14.66
CA LEU A 159 -0.82 -18.90 13.64
C LEU A 159 0.45 -18.47 12.89
N GLY A 160 0.45 -18.68 11.57
CA GLY A 160 1.60 -18.40 10.72
C GLY A 160 1.19 -17.89 9.35
N ILE A 161 2.21 -17.57 8.56
CA ILE A 161 2.07 -17.13 7.17
C ILE A 161 2.87 -18.06 6.26
N ASP A 162 2.26 -18.44 5.15
CA ASP A 162 2.89 -19.23 4.09
C ASP A 162 2.65 -18.58 2.71
N ARG A 163 3.52 -18.88 1.74
CA ARG A 163 3.39 -18.42 0.37
C ARG A 163 3.74 -19.52 -0.62
N GLN A 164 2.82 -19.81 -1.54
CA GLN A 164 2.98 -20.82 -2.57
C GLN A 164 3.01 -20.16 -3.96
N LEU A 165 3.96 -20.55 -4.81
CA LEU A 165 3.97 -20.14 -6.21
C LEU A 165 3.04 -21.07 -7.00
N THR A 166 2.04 -20.52 -7.66
CA THR A 166 1.10 -21.23 -8.53
C THR A 166 1.27 -20.78 -9.98
N GLU A 167 0.60 -21.46 -10.92
CA GLU A 167 0.53 -21.03 -12.33
C GLU A 167 -0.03 -19.61 -12.50
N LYS A 168 -0.83 -19.15 -11.53
CA LYS A 168 -1.48 -17.83 -11.54
C LYS A 168 -0.69 -16.77 -10.76
N GLY A 169 0.48 -17.12 -10.22
CA GLY A 169 1.29 -16.24 -9.38
C GLY A 169 1.35 -16.72 -7.93
N PHE A 170 1.84 -15.85 -7.05
CA PHE A 170 1.92 -16.15 -5.62
C PHE A 170 0.52 -16.19 -4.98
N VAL A 171 0.30 -17.21 -4.15
CA VAL A 171 -0.84 -17.31 -3.24
C VAL A 171 -0.28 -17.24 -1.84
N GLU A 172 -0.65 -16.19 -1.13
CA GLU A 172 -0.24 -15.96 0.26
C GLU A 172 -1.34 -16.48 1.17
N SER A 173 -0.99 -17.03 2.32
CA SER A 173 -1.94 -17.67 3.20
C SER A 173 -1.66 -17.41 4.67
N ILE A 174 -2.73 -17.26 5.45
CA ILE A 174 -2.68 -17.47 6.90
C ILE A 174 -2.89 -18.97 7.15
N VAL A 175 -2.05 -19.56 7.99
CA VAL A 175 -2.09 -20.99 8.35
C VAL A 175 -2.19 -21.16 9.85
N PHE A 176 -2.94 -22.17 10.29
CA PHE A 176 -3.06 -22.58 11.69
C PHE A 176 -3.67 -23.99 11.79
N GLU A 177 -3.70 -24.57 12.98
CA GLU A 177 -4.40 -25.83 13.25
C GLU A 177 -5.76 -25.57 13.90
N ASP A 178 -6.79 -26.32 13.49
CA ASP A 178 -8.07 -26.31 14.20
C ASP A 178 -8.03 -27.16 15.49
N SER A 179 -9.12 -27.15 16.25
CA SER A 179 -9.24 -27.89 17.51
C SER A 179 -9.19 -29.42 17.36
N GLN A 180 -9.22 -29.95 16.14
CA GLN A 180 -9.02 -31.37 15.82
C GLN A 180 -7.61 -31.66 15.29
N GLY A 181 -6.73 -30.66 15.22
CA GLY A 181 -5.36 -30.79 14.71
C GLY A 181 -5.27 -30.85 13.18
N ARG A 182 -6.28 -30.34 12.46
CA ARG A 182 -6.27 -30.28 11.00
C ARG A 182 -5.68 -28.97 10.50
N GLU A 183 -4.99 -28.99 9.37
CA GLU A 183 -4.42 -27.77 8.79
C GLU A 183 -5.55 -26.90 8.25
N VAL A 184 -5.65 -25.66 8.72
CA VAL A 184 -6.50 -24.62 8.16
C VAL A 184 -5.63 -23.63 7.41
N ARG A 185 -6.04 -23.31 6.17
CA ARG A 185 -5.33 -22.37 5.31
C ARG A 185 -6.31 -21.36 4.70
N LEU A 186 -6.11 -20.08 5.02
CA LEU A 186 -6.86 -18.97 4.44
C LEU A 186 -6.03 -18.35 3.31
N ARG A 187 -6.39 -18.64 2.06
CA ARG A 187 -5.66 -18.23 0.85
C ARG A 187 -6.14 -16.88 0.35
N PHE A 188 -5.20 -15.97 0.14
CA PHE A 188 -5.40 -14.65 -0.45
C PHE A 188 -4.85 -14.69 -1.88
N SER A 189 -5.75 -14.74 -2.85
CA SER A 189 -5.40 -14.71 -4.27
C SER A 189 -5.30 -13.26 -4.71
N GLY A 190 -4.12 -12.79 -5.12
CA GLY A 190 -3.94 -11.40 -5.58
C GLY A 190 -4.90 -11.05 -6.72
N GLY A 191 -5.78 -10.07 -6.50
CA GLY A 191 -6.51 -9.37 -7.56
C GLY A 191 -8.02 -9.64 -7.72
N SER A 192 -8.63 -10.58 -6.99
CA SER A 192 -10.08 -10.88 -7.15
C SER A 192 -10.97 -10.34 -6.03
N GLY A 193 -10.39 -9.84 -4.94
CA GLY A 193 -11.14 -9.49 -3.72
C GLY A 193 -11.77 -10.70 -3.01
N LYS A 194 -11.46 -11.92 -3.46
CA LYS A 194 -11.97 -13.18 -2.94
C LYS A 194 -10.83 -14.06 -2.45
N GLY A 195 -10.98 -14.59 -1.25
CA GLY A 195 -10.11 -15.59 -0.66
C GLY A 195 -10.82 -16.93 -0.52
N GLU A 196 -10.04 -17.98 -0.25
CA GLU A 196 -10.53 -19.34 -0.08
C GLU A 196 -10.01 -19.92 1.24
N ALA A 197 -10.88 -20.51 2.04
CA ALA A 197 -10.47 -21.29 3.20
C ALA A 197 -10.43 -22.77 2.83
N HIS A 198 -9.33 -23.42 3.21
CA HIS A 198 -9.11 -24.84 3.04
C HIS A 198 -8.92 -25.51 4.40
N VAL A 199 -9.41 -26.73 4.54
CA VAL A 199 -9.13 -27.62 5.68
C VAL A 199 -8.57 -28.92 5.12
N ASP A 200 -7.37 -29.31 5.55
CA ASP A 200 -6.61 -30.46 5.00
C ASP A 200 -6.52 -30.43 3.45
N GLY A 201 -6.36 -29.23 2.89
CA GLY A 201 -6.27 -29.00 1.45
C GLY A 201 -7.62 -28.89 0.71
N GLU A 202 -8.72 -29.33 1.32
CA GLU A 202 -10.05 -29.25 0.72
C GLU A 202 -10.68 -27.88 0.92
N LYS A 203 -11.14 -27.26 -0.18
CA LYS A 203 -11.82 -25.96 -0.11
C LYS A 203 -13.15 -26.11 0.61
N VAL A 204 -13.31 -25.39 1.72
CA VAL A 204 -14.54 -25.41 2.50
C VAL A 204 -15.39 -24.16 2.28
N VAL A 205 -14.77 -22.98 2.04
CA VAL A 205 -15.53 -21.74 1.87
C VAL A 205 -14.78 -20.67 1.07
N GLU A 206 -15.51 -19.75 0.41
CA GLU A 206 -15.00 -18.50 -0.13
C GLU A 206 -15.32 -17.33 0.80
N PHE A 207 -14.41 -16.37 0.91
CA PHE A 207 -14.63 -15.16 1.69
C PHE A 207 -14.21 -13.91 0.93
N ASN A 208 -14.74 -12.76 1.33
CA ASN A 208 -14.31 -11.48 0.80
C ASN A 208 -13.09 -10.99 1.59
N THR A 209 -11.99 -10.72 0.90
CA THR A 209 -10.73 -10.32 1.54
C THR A 209 -10.79 -8.92 2.15
N HIS A 210 -11.74 -8.07 1.74
CA HIS A 210 -11.82 -6.68 2.18
C HIS A 210 -12.49 -6.51 3.56
N PHE A 211 -13.11 -7.55 4.11
CA PHE A 211 -13.85 -7.48 5.37
C PHE A 211 -13.15 -8.31 6.46
N GLU A 212 -12.18 -7.71 7.14
CA GLU A 212 -11.40 -8.36 8.20
C GLU A 212 -12.26 -8.97 9.31
N ASP A 213 -13.38 -8.35 9.66
CA ASP A 213 -14.32 -8.89 10.66
C ASP A 213 -14.94 -10.22 10.22
N ASP A 214 -15.22 -10.37 8.92
CA ASP A 214 -15.76 -11.61 8.37
C ASP A 214 -14.69 -12.69 8.34
N ILE A 215 -13.45 -12.33 7.99
CA ILE A 215 -12.30 -13.23 8.03
C ILE A 215 -12.04 -13.71 9.46
N LEU A 216 -12.08 -12.80 10.43
CA LEU A 216 -11.91 -13.13 11.84
C LEU A 216 -12.97 -14.13 12.32
N ARG A 217 -14.25 -13.83 12.06
CA ARG A 217 -15.36 -14.72 12.46
C ARG A 217 -15.25 -16.10 11.82
N MET A 218 -14.87 -16.14 10.55
CA MET A 218 -14.64 -17.39 9.83
C MET A 218 -13.46 -18.17 10.40
N ALA A 219 -12.32 -17.53 10.66
CA ALA A 219 -11.14 -18.17 11.23
C ALA A 219 -11.44 -18.80 12.60
N LEU A 220 -12.17 -18.09 13.46
CA LEU A 220 -12.62 -18.61 14.75
C LEU A 220 -13.60 -19.79 14.60
N ALA A 221 -14.53 -19.71 13.66
CA ALA A 221 -15.45 -20.80 13.35
C ALA A 221 -14.72 -22.05 12.85
N LEU A 222 -13.71 -21.88 12.00
CA LEU A 222 -12.86 -22.96 11.50
C LEU A 222 -12.01 -23.57 12.62
N ARG A 223 -11.40 -22.74 13.48
CA ARG A 223 -10.65 -23.19 14.66
C ARG A 223 -11.49 -24.09 15.55
N ASP A 224 -12.73 -23.68 15.84
CA ASP A 224 -13.62 -24.42 16.75
C ASP A 224 -14.36 -25.59 16.06
N CYS A 225 -14.01 -25.89 14.80
CA CYS A 225 -14.69 -26.87 13.95
C CYS A 225 -16.20 -26.61 13.84
N ASN A 226 -16.62 -25.37 14.05
CA ASN A 226 -17.99 -24.92 13.97
C ASN A 226 -18.24 -24.38 12.56
N TYR A 227 -18.39 -25.32 11.61
CA TYR A 227 -18.67 -25.03 10.21
C TYR A 227 -20.09 -24.50 10.04
N ASP A 228 -20.33 -23.29 10.53
CA ASP A 228 -21.61 -22.65 10.41
C ASP A 228 -21.92 -22.42 8.93
N SER A 229 -23.03 -22.99 8.47
CA SER A 229 -23.56 -22.84 7.11
C SER A 229 -23.72 -21.39 6.64
N ARG A 230 -23.68 -20.42 7.56
CA ARG A 230 -23.68 -18.98 7.24
C ARG A 230 -22.47 -18.52 6.43
N PHE A 231 -21.32 -19.18 6.55
CA PHE A 231 -20.14 -18.86 5.73
C PHE A 231 -20.19 -19.54 4.36
N LEU A 232 -20.90 -20.67 4.23
CA LEU A 232 -20.99 -21.50 3.01
C LEU A 232 -21.91 -20.95 1.90
N ARG A 233 -22.07 -19.62 1.78
CA ARG A 233 -22.93 -19.06 0.72
C ARG A 233 -22.32 -19.38 -0.65
N LYS A 234 -23.00 -20.28 -1.37
CA LYS A 234 -22.79 -20.65 -2.78
C LYS A 234 -22.92 -19.44 -3.70
#